data_AF-A0A7C5ZPI7-F1
#
_entry.id   AF-A0A7C5ZPI7-F1
#
_cell.length_a   1.000
_cell.length_b   1.000
_cell.length_c   1.000
_cell.angle_alpha   90.00
_cell.angle_beta   90.00
_cell.angle_gamma   90.00
#
_symmetry.space_group_name_H-M   'P 1'
#
loop_
_entity.id
_entity.type
_entity.pdbx_description
1 polymer ?
#
loop_
_entity_poly.entity_id
_entity_poly.type
_entity_poly.pdbx_seq_one_letter_code
_entity_poly.pdbx_strand_id
1 'polypeptide(L)'
;MRIINIFITIFLLINFSFANDVPEPPNLGILKKSIKNYIESGSYERDIQKVVDNAINYLYSRYDKVEKPAVVFDIDETLLSNLEYEYRYDFGFSYSTWNEWVREANAKAIKPTQKLYKICQNLNVSVFIITGRNQIDSDLANDPTVINLKKEGFYGWKKLYLKPMDVKMSTVEYKSSCRREIEEMGYKIIINMGDQWSDLLGGYSEQIFKLPNPMYFVP
;
A
#
# COMPACT_ATOMS: atom_id res chain seq x y z
N MET A 1 -2.95 -70.40 41.66
CA MET A 1 -2.98 -68.98 42.11
C MET A 1 -1.83 -68.25 41.46
N ARG A 2 -2.07 -67.49 40.38
CA ARG A 2 -1.07 -66.62 39.74
C ARG A 2 -1.50 -65.18 40.00
N ILE A 3 -0.68 -64.44 40.74
CA ILE A 3 -0.91 -63.03 41.06
C ILE A 3 -0.40 -62.20 39.87
N ILE A 4 -1.29 -61.44 39.25
CA ILE A 4 -0.98 -60.48 38.18
C ILE A 4 -0.70 -59.14 38.85
N ASN A 5 0.55 -58.67 38.77
CA ASN A 5 0.91 -57.32 39.21
C ASN A 5 0.54 -56.32 38.11
N ILE A 6 -0.47 -55.49 38.37
CA ILE A 6 -0.87 -54.38 37.51
C ILE A 6 0.02 -53.19 37.86
N PHE A 7 0.93 -52.81 36.96
CA PHE A 7 1.64 -51.54 37.05
C PHE A 7 0.72 -50.42 36.52
N ILE A 8 0.30 -49.52 37.41
CA ILE A 8 -0.41 -48.29 37.05
C ILE A 8 0.66 -47.22 36.78
N THR A 9 0.90 -46.93 35.51
CA THR A 9 1.75 -45.80 35.09
C THR A 9 0.94 -44.52 35.22
N ILE A 10 1.26 -43.69 36.21
CA ILE A 10 0.69 -42.34 36.36
C ILE A 10 1.36 -41.43 35.32
N PHE A 11 0.62 -41.01 34.29
CA PHE A 11 1.03 -39.94 33.39
C PHE A 11 0.83 -38.59 34.10
N LEU A 12 1.93 -37.94 34.50
CA LEU A 12 1.91 -36.54 34.89
C LEU A 12 1.73 -35.68 33.63
N LEU A 13 0.54 -35.12 33.43
CA LEU A 13 0.32 -34.06 32.44
C LEU A 13 0.92 -32.77 32.99
N ILE A 14 2.13 -32.44 32.57
CA ILE A 14 2.74 -31.13 32.83
C ILE A 14 2.06 -30.14 31.89
N ASN A 15 1.12 -29.36 32.41
CA ASN A 15 0.59 -28.17 31.74
C ASN A 15 1.69 -27.11 31.72
N PHE A 16 2.47 -27.03 30.65
CA PHE A 16 3.27 -25.85 30.35
C PHE A 16 2.31 -24.72 29.96
N SER A 17 1.97 -23.88 30.94
CA SER A 17 1.49 -22.53 30.62
C SER A 17 2.68 -21.79 30.04
N PHE A 18 2.74 -21.65 28.72
CA PHE A 18 3.63 -20.68 28.11
C PHE A 18 3.18 -19.31 28.59
N ALA A 19 3.91 -18.72 29.53
CA ALA A 19 3.86 -17.28 29.71
C ALA A 19 4.16 -16.68 28.34
N ASN A 20 3.24 -15.85 27.83
CA ASN A 20 3.48 -15.08 26.62
C ASN A 20 4.50 -13.99 26.95
N ASP A 21 5.75 -14.38 27.15
CA ASP A 21 6.86 -13.44 27.31
C ASP A 21 7.05 -12.77 25.95
N VAL A 22 6.49 -11.57 25.81
CA VAL A 22 6.72 -10.72 24.65
C VAL A 22 8.12 -10.14 24.82
N PRO A 23 9.10 -10.49 23.96
CA PRO A 23 10.45 -9.94 24.07
C PRO A 23 10.43 -8.42 23.90
N GLU A 24 11.42 -7.73 24.47
CA GLU A 24 11.59 -6.30 24.25
C GLU A 24 11.64 -6.01 22.74
N PRO A 25 10.81 -5.08 22.22
CA PRO A 25 10.84 -4.73 20.81
C PRO A 25 12.17 -4.02 20.48
N PRO A 26 12.58 -4.00 19.20
CA PRO A 26 13.78 -3.27 18.81
C PRO A 26 13.68 -1.78 19.17
N ASN A 27 14.78 -1.19 19.63
CA ASN A 27 14.84 0.22 19.99
C ASN A 27 14.44 1.13 18.80
N LEU A 28 13.47 2.02 19.01
CA LEU A 28 12.92 2.88 17.95
C LEU A 28 13.99 3.75 17.27
N GLY A 29 14.95 4.30 18.02
CA GLY A 29 16.02 5.12 17.45
C GLY A 29 16.94 4.32 16.52
N ILE A 30 17.21 3.05 16.87
CA ILE A 30 17.97 2.13 16.01
C ILE A 30 17.16 1.78 14.76
N LEU A 31 15.86 1.49 14.90
CA LEU A 31 14.98 1.22 13.77
C LEU A 31 14.92 2.39 12.78
N LYS A 32 14.71 3.62 13.28
CA LYS A 32 14.70 4.84 12.45
C LYS A 32 16.02 5.01 11.69
N LYS A 33 17.16 4.75 12.33
CA LYS A 33 18.47 4.79 11.66
C LYS A 33 18.60 3.72 10.56
N SER A 34 18.12 2.51 10.83
CA SER A 34 18.11 1.42 9.84
C SER A 34 17.21 1.76 8.64
N ILE A 35 16.05 2.38 8.86
CA ILE A 35 15.15 2.85 7.80
C ILE A 35 15.86 3.92 6.95
N LYS A 36 16.48 4.93 7.57
CA LYS A 36 17.26 5.95 6.85
C LYS A 36 18.35 5.32 5.99
N ASN A 37 19.14 4.41 6.55
CA ASN A 37 20.18 3.68 5.80
C ASN A 37 19.61 2.87 4.61
N TYR A 38 18.45 2.22 4.80
CA TYR A 38 17.79 1.46 3.74
C TYR A 38 17.36 2.34 2.56
N ILE A 39 16.89 3.55 2.85
CA ILE A 39 16.50 4.55 1.84
C ILE A 39 17.74 5.17 1.18
N GLU A 40 18.67 5.71 1.97
CA GLU A 40 19.86 6.44 1.48
C GLU A 40 20.85 5.55 0.71
N SER A 41 20.90 4.25 1.01
CA SER A 41 21.69 3.28 0.24
C SER A 41 21.12 2.96 -1.16
N GLY A 42 19.95 3.51 -1.50
CA GLY A 42 19.19 3.20 -2.71
C GLY A 42 18.57 1.80 -2.70
N SER A 43 18.63 1.08 -1.57
CA SER A 43 18.05 -0.27 -1.47
C SER A 43 16.52 -0.21 -1.56
N TYR A 44 15.92 0.80 -0.95
CA TYR A 44 14.48 1.08 -1.05
C TYR A 44 14.02 1.21 -2.51
N GLU A 45 14.68 2.07 -3.30
CA GLU A 45 14.32 2.27 -4.71
C GLU A 45 14.54 1.00 -5.54
N ARG A 46 15.64 0.26 -5.30
CA ARG A 46 15.89 -1.02 -5.97
C ARG A 46 14.80 -2.06 -5.68
N ASP A 47 14.31 -2.12 -4.45
CA ASP A 47 13.27 -3.07 -4.08
C ASP A 47 11.91 -2.69 -4.65
N ILE A 48 11.57 -1.39 -4.68
CA ILE A 48 10.42 -0.88 -5.45
C ILE A 48 10.56 -1.28 -6.93
N GLN A 49 11.73 -1.04 -7.54
CA GLN A 49 11.97 -1.34 -8.95
C GLN A 49 11.75 -2.83 -9.25
N LYS A 50 12.22 -3.75 -8.40
CA LYS A 50 11.98 -5.19 -8.57
C LYS A 50 10.48 -5.53 -8.59
N VAL A 51 9.70 -4.96 -7.67
CA VAL A 51 8.24 -5.20 -7.63
C VAL A 51 7.57 -4.64 -8.89
N VAL A 52 7.97 -3.44 -9.30
CA VAL A 52 7.45 -2.81 -10.52
C VAL A 52 7.81 -3.58 -11.79
N ASP A 53 9.03 -4.09 -11.91
CA ASP A 53 9.42 -4.89 -13.07
C ASP A 53 8.60 -6.18 -13.17
N ASN A 54 8.32 -6.83 -12.05
CA ASN A 54 7.39 -7.97 -12.01
C ASN A 54 5.97 -7.57 -12.44
N ALA A 55 5.50 -6.40 -12.02
CA ALA A 55 4.19 -5.87 -12.44
C ALA A 55 4.15 -5.55 -13.93
N ILE A 56 5.20 -4.97 -14.50
CA ILE A 56 5.33 -4.71 -15.94
C ILE A 56 5.32 -6.02 -16.74
N ASN A 57 6.06 -7.03 -16.29
CA ASN A 57 6.09 -8.34 -16.93
C ASN A 57 4.70 -8.99 -16.92
N TYR A 58 4.01 -8.95 -15.79
CA TYR A 58 2.65 -9.46 -15.68
C TYR A 58 1.68 -8.66 -16.57
N LEU A 59 1.78 -7.32 -16.59
CA LEU A 59 0.97 -6.44 -17.42
C LEU A 59 1.04 -6.88 -18.89
N TYR A 60 2.25 -6.98 -19.45
CA TYR A 60 2.46 -7.41 -20.84
C TYR A 60 1.90 -8.81 -21.13
N SER A 61 1.89 -9.71 -20.14
CA SER A 61 1.35 -11.06 -20.33
C SER A 61 -0.18 -11.12 -20.32
N ARG A 62 -0.86 -10.07 -19.83
CA ARG A 62 -2.27 -10.10 -19.47
C ARG A 62 -3.15 -9.07 -20.18
N TYR A 63 -2.65 -7.87 -20.45
CA TYR A 63 -3.48 -6.71 -20.84
C TYR A 63 -4.31 -6.92 -22.11
N ASP A 64 -3.76 -7.60 -23.12
CA ASP A 64 -4.39 -7.87 -24.42
C ASP A 64 -5.38 -9.05 -24.40
N LYS A 65 -5.41 -9.80 -23.29
CA LYS A 65 -6.35 -10.92 -23.04
C LYS A 65 -7.58 -10.49 -22.24
N VAL A 66 -7.80 -9.19 -22.12
CA VAL A 66 -8.90 -8.58 -21.36
C VAL A 66 -9.49 -7.46 -22.21
N GLU A 67 -10.81 -7.38 -22.28
CA GLU A 67 -11.49 -6.35 -23.08
C GLU A 67 -11.32 -4.93 -22.48
N LYS A 68 -11.47 -4.81 -21.16
CA LYS A 68 -11.33 -3.53 -20.42
C LYS A 68 -10.31 -3.66 -19.29
N PRO A 69 -9.01 -3.81 -19.59
CA PRO A 69 -7.99 -3.96 -18.58
C PRO A 69 -7.85 -2.67 -17.77
N ALA A 70 -7.73 -2.83 -16.45
CA ALA A 70 -7.50 -1.74 -15.52
C ALA A 70 -6.34 -2.02 -14.57
N VAL A 71 -5.62 -0.95 -14.21
CA VAL A 71 -4.64 -0.94 -13.13
C VAL A 71 -5.07 0.06 -12.07
N VAL A 72 -5.01 -0.36 -10.82
CA VAL A 72 -5.26 0.46 -9.64
C VAL A 72 -3.94 0.78 -8.95
N PHE A 73 -3.74 2.05 -8.61
CA PHE A 73 -2.63 2.51 -7.78
C PHE A 73 -3.13 3.20 -6.50
N ASP A 74 -2.44 2.98 -5.39
CA ASP A 74 -2.41 3.94 -4.28
C ASP A 74 -1.56 5.19 -4.62
N ILE A 75 -1.58 6.23 -3.77
CA ILE A 75 -0.76 7.44 -3.91
C ILE A 75 0.47 7.42 -3.01
N ASP A 76 0.29 7.35 -1.69
CA ASP A 76 1.33 7.68 -0.72
C ASP A 76 2.31 6.51 -0.64
N GLU A 77 3.60 6.77 -0.83
CA GLU A 77 4.64 5.73 -0.94
C GLU A 77 4.41 4.73 -2.09
N THR A 78 3.50 5.08 -3.02
CA THR A 78 3.19 4.31 -4.24
C THR A 78 3.44 5.13 -5.51
N LEU A 79 2.65 6.17 -5.77
CA LEU A 79 2.88 7.09 -6.89
C LEU A 79 3.74 8.29 -6.47
N LEU A 80 3.50 8.82 -5.28
CA LEU A 80 4.18 9.97 -4.71
C LEU A 80 4.96 9.55 -3.45
N SER A 81 6.19 10.01 -3.35
CA SER A 81 7.03 9.86 -2.17
C SER A 81 6.87 11.06 -1.25
N ASN A 82 6.56 10.77 0.02
CA ASN A 82 6.44 11.71 1.11
C ASN A 82 7.68 11.66 2.02
N LEU A 83 8.82 11.14 1.55
CA LEU A 83 10.06 11.02 2.33
C LEU A 83 10.51 12.34 2.97
N GLU A 84 10.26 13.47 2.32
CA GLU A 84 10.56 14.78 2.90
C GLU A 84 9.73 15.03 4.17
N TYR A 85 8.43 14.71 4.15
CA TYR A 85 7.57 14.76 5.32
C TYR A 85 8.05 13.78 6.41
N GLU A 86 8.35 12.54 6.03
CA GLU A 86 8.83 11.50 6.95
C GLU A 86 10.11 11.93 7.67
N TYR A 87 11.06 12.53 6.96
CA TYR A 87 12.27 13.06 7.59
C TYR A 87 12.02 14.32 8.42
N ARG A 88 11.15 15.23 7.94
CA ARG A 88 10.81 16.48 8.63
C ARG A 88 10.21 16.23 10.01
N TYR A 89 9.40 15.18 10.16
CA TYR A 89 8.72 14.83 11.41
C TYR A 89 9.26 13.56 12.08
N ASP A 90 10.46 13.12 11.71
CA ASP A 90 11.15 11.94 12.28
C ASP A 90 10.27 10.67 12.32
N PHE A 91 9.62 10.37 11.20
CA PHE A 91 8.67 9.27 10.99
C PHE A 91 7.45 9.33 11.94
N GLY A 92 7.13 10.52 12.45
CA GLY A 92 5.94 10.80 13.22
C GLY A 92 4.79 11.29 12.34
N PHE A 93 3.56 11.07 12.80
CA PHE A 93 2.36 11.47 12.07
C PHE A 93 1.44 12.35 12.93
N SER A 94 0.92 13.43 12.32
CA SER A 94 -0.25 14.13 12.82
C SER A 94 -1.09 14.61 11.64
N TYR A 95 -2.42 14.60 11.78
CA TYR A 95 -3.31 15.05 10.71
C TYR A 95 -3.10 16.51 10.33
N SER A 96 -2.75 17.38 11.28
CA SER A 96 -2.50 18.80 10.99
C SER A 96 -1.27 18.99 10.12
N THR A 97 -0.13 18.42 10.52
CA THR A 97 1.13 18.51 9.77
C THR A 97 1.04 17.80 8.43
N TRP A 98 0.33 16.67 8.37
CA TRP A 98 0.08 15.96 7.13
C TRP A 98 -0.75 16.79 6.14
N ASN A 99 -1.83 17.41 6.61
CA ASN A 99 -2.65 18.27 5.74
C ASN A 99 -1.89 19.51 5.27
N GLU A 100 -0.99 20.06 6.08
CA GLU A 100 -0.07 21.13 5.65
C GLU A 100 0.86 20.63 4.53
N TRP A 101 1.50 19.47 4.71
CA TRP A 101 2.33 18.85 3.69
C TRP A 101 1.59 18.58 2.37
N VAL A 102 0.38 18.02 2.43
CA VAL A 102 -0.41 17.76 1.22
C VAL A 102 -0.73 19.06 0.48
N ARG A 103 -1.04 20.15 1.20
CA ARG A 103 -1.28 21.48 0.62
C ARG A 103 -0.06 22.07 -0.10
N GLU A 104 1.15 21.69 0.29
CA GLU A 104 2.37 22.13 -0.40
C GLU A 104 2.47 21.57 -1.83
N ALA A 105 1.79 20.45 -2.14
CA ALA A 105 1.81 19.80 -3.45
C ALA A 105 3.23 19.62 -4.03
N ASN A 106 4.17 19.20 -3.17
CA ASN A 106 5.60 19.10 -3.47
C ASN A 106 6.17 17.68 -3.41
N ALA A 107 5.36 16.68 -3.05
CA ALA A 107 5.78 15.28 -3.05
C ALA A 107 6.28 14.87 -4.45
N LYS A 108 7.26 13.96 -4.51
CA LYS A 108 7.93 13.59 -5.76
C LYS A 108 7.42 12.27 -6.31
N ALA A 109 7.34 12.14 -7.63
CA ALA A 109 7.02 10.85 -8.24
C ALA A 109 8.05 9.78 -7.85
N ILE A 110 7.56 8.62 -7.44
CA ILE A 110 8.36 7.40 -7.35
C ILE A 110 8.64 6.91 -8.77
N LYS A 111 9.89 7.00 -9.22
CA LYS A 111 10.25 6.82 -10.64
C LYS A 111 9.88 5.44 -11.21
N PRO A 112 10.09 4.32 -10.49
CA PRO A 112 9.64 3.03 -10.99
C PRO A 112 8.13 2.97 -11.26
N THR A 113 7.29 3.38 -10.31
CA THR A 113 5.82 3.32 -10.48
C THR A 113 5.34 4.31 -11.53
N GLN A 114 5.98 5.48 -11.65
CA GLN A 114 5.73 6.42 -12.75
C GLN A 114 6.00 5.79 -14.13
N LYS A 115 7.03 4.95 -14.26
CA LYS A 115 7.30 4.20 -15.50
C LYS A 115 6.17 3.23 -15.82
N LEU A 116 5.71 2.44 -14.85
CA LEU A 116 4.57 1.53 -15.05
C LEU A 116 3.29 2.29 -15.42
N TYR A 117 3.00 3.40 -14.73
CA TYR A 117 1.85 4.27 -15.04
C TYR A 117 1.86 4.70 -16.52
N LYS A 118 3.01 5.19 -17.01
CA LYS A 118 3.17 5.60 -18.42
C LYS A 118 3.02 4.42 -19.39
N ILE A 119 3.51 3.24 -19.04
CA ILE A 119 3.32 2.03 -19.85
C ILE A 119 1.82 1.70 -19.96
N CYS A 120 1.07 1.76 -18.85
CA CYS A 120 -0.39 1.55 -18.88
C CYS A 120 -1.07 2.51 -19.86
N GLN A 121 -0.71 3.81 -19.82
CA GLN A 121 -1.25 4.79 -20.76
C GLN A 121 -0.92 4.46 -22.22
N ASN A 122 0.32 4.11 -22.51
CA ASN A 122 0.76 3.77 -23.87
C ASN A 122 0.07 2.51 -24.42
N LEU A 123 -0.32 1.58 -23.55
CA LEU A 123 -1.06 0.37 -23.90
C LEU A 123 -2.58 0.56 -23.88
N ASN A 124 -3.08 1.78 -23.66
CA ASN A 124 -4.50 2.08 -23.46
C ASN A 124 -5.16 1.28 -22.32
N VAL A 125 -4.37 0.86 -21.33
CA VAL A 125 -4.87 0.22 -20.10
C VAL A 125 -5.40 1.31 -19.18
N SER A 126 -6.62 1.13 -18.67
CA SER A 126 -7.27 2.16 -17.86
C SER A 126 -6.65 2.25 -16.47
N VAL A 127 -6.26 3.46 -16.07
CA VAL A 127 -5.68 3.67 -14.75
C VAL A 127 -6.71 4.27 -13.81
N PHE A 128 -6.83 3.69 -12.62
CA PHE A 128 -7.62 4.21 -11.50
C PHE A 128 -6.69 4.45 -10.31
N ILE A 129 -7.02 5.45 -9.50
CA ILE A 129 -6.24 5.80 -8.32
C ILE A 129 -7.16 5.77 -7.10
N ILE A 130 -6.77 5.06 -6.05
CA ILE A 130 -7.53 4.94 -4.81
C ILE A 130 -6.61 5.26 -3.63
N THR A 131 -6.87 6.35 -2.93
CA THR A 131 -6.00 6.83 -1.84
C THR A 131 -6.75 6.96 -0.52
N GLY A 132 -6.00 6.86 0.58
CA GLY A 132 -6.48 7.19 1.92
C GLY A 132 -6.58 8.70 2.20
N ARG A 133 -6.03 9.56 1.34
CA ARG A 133 -6.11 11.02 1.50
C ARG A 133 -7.55 11.50 1.49
N ASN A 134 -7.86 12.44 2.38
CA ASN A 134 -9.10 13.19 2.32
C ASN A 134 -9.01 14.28 1.25
N GLN A 135 -10.17 14.65 0.71
CA GLN A 135 -10.29 15.84 -0.12
C GLN A 135 -10.11 17.09 0.76
N ILE A 136 -9.18 17.95 0.37
CA ILE A 136 -8.86 19.20 1.10
C ILE A 136 -9.60 20.38 0.46
N ASP A 137 -9.68 20.44 -0.87
CA ASP A 137 -10.40 21.51 -1.58
C ASP A 137 -11.80 21.05 -1.99
N SER A 138 -12.81 21.92 -1.89
CA SER A 138 -14.18 21.60 -2.33
C SER A 138 -14.30 21.29 -3.83
N ASP A 139 -13.44 21.87 -4.67
CA ASP A 139 -13.32 21.54 -6.08
C ASP A 139 -12.15 20.58 -6.30
N LEU A 140 -12.47 19.34 -6.68
CA LEU A 140 -11.47 18.29 -6.92
C LEU A 140 -10.39 18.70 -7.94
N ALA A 141 -10.71 19.56 -8.91
CA ALA A 141 -9.73 20.00 -9.90
C ALA A 141 -8.61 20.87 -9.28
N ASN A 142 -8.91 21.56 -8.18
CA ASN A 142 -8.00 22.42 -7.43
C ASN A 142 -7.43 21.73 -6.18
N ASP A 143 -7.81 20.48 -5.90
CA ASP A 143 -7.29 19.75 -4.75
C ASP A 143 -5.76 19.59 -4.85
N PRO A 144 -5.00 19.88 -3.77
CA PRO A 144 -3.54 19.77 -3.78
C PRO A 144 -3.02 18.39 -4.20
N THR A 145 -3.76 17.32 -3.94
CA THR A 145 -3.41 15.96 -4.39
C THR A 145 -3.44 15.87 -5.91
N VAL A 146 -4.48 16.42 -6.55
CA VAL A 146 -4.61 16.45 -8.02
C VAL A 146 -3.54 17.34 -8.64
N ILE A 147 -3.25 18.50 -8.04
CA ILE A 147 -2.18 19.40 -8.47
C ILE A 147 -0.83 18.67 -8.41
N ASN A 148 -0.54 18.00 -7.29
CA ASN A 148 0.74 17.29 -7.12
C ASN A 148 0.89 16.14 -8.13
N LEU A 149 -0.16 15.33 -8.34
CA LEU A 149 -0.15 14.24 -9.32
C LEU A 149 0.18 14.77 -10.73
N LYS A 150 -0.52 15.83 -11.17
CA LYS A 150 -0.27 16.46 -12.48
C LYS A 150 1.14 17.03 -12.57
N LYS A 151 1.59 17.78 -11.56
CA LYS A 151 2.94 18.35 -11.49
C LYS A 151 4.02 17.29 -11.64
N GLU A 152 3.81 16.12 -11.04
CA GLU A 152 4.73 14.98 -11.12
C GLU A 152 4.46 14.05 -12.32
N GLY A 153 3.71 14.50 -13.32
CA GLY A 153 3.59 13.83 -14.61
C GLY A 153 2.55 12.71 -14.68
N PHE A 154 1.67 12.59 -13.68
CA PHE A 154 0.54 11.68 -13.72
C PHE A 154 -0.67 12.40 -14.32
N TYR A 155 -1.24 11.84 -15.38
CA TYR A 155 -2.39 12.40 -16.09
C TYR A 155 -3.33 11.29 -16.53
N GLY A 156 -4.54 11.63 -16.98
CA GLY A 156 -5.40 10.71 -17.71
C GLY A 156 -5.88 9.47 -16.94
N TRP A 157 -5.87 9.50 -15.61
CA TRP A 157 -6.59 8.48 -14.82
C TRP A 157 -8.08 8.55 -15.15
N LYS A 158 -8.77 7.41 -15.14
CA LYS A 158 -10.21 7.31 -15.37
C LYS A 158 -11.02 7.87 -14.21
N LYS A 159 -10.58 7.59 -12.98
CA LYS A 159 -11.19 8.11 -11.74
C LYS A 159 -10.17 8.11 -10.60
N LEU A 160 -10.26 9.14 -9.77
CA LEU A 160 -9.52 9.28 -8.51
C LEU A 160 -10.53 9.16 -7.37
N TYR A 161 -10.28 8.24 -6.44
CA TYR A 161 -11.08 8.02 -5.24
C TYR A 161 -10.31 8.55 -4.01
N LEU A 162 -10.76 9.70 -3.49
CA LEU A 162 -10.32 10.26 -2.20
C LEU A 162 -11.21 9.74 -1.07
N LYS A 163 -10.63 9.46 0.09
CA LYS A 163 -11.37 8.92 1.24
C LYS A 163 -12.30 9.99 1.83
N PRO A 164 -13.62 9.77 1.88
CA PRO A 164 -14.53 10.72 2.50
C PRO A 164 -14.27 10.85 4.01
N MET A 165 -14.39 12.06 4.57
CA MET A 165 -14.11 12.30 5.99
C MET A 165 -15.13 11.62 6.93
N ASP A 166 -16.38 11.50 6.51
CA ASP A 166 -17.49 11.05 7.37
C ASP A 166 -17.69 9.52 7.39
N VAL A 167 -16.83 8.78 6.69
CA VAL A 167 -17.00 7.34 6.50
C VAL A 167 -16.23 6.58 7.58
N LYS A 168 -16.96 5.87 8.45
CA LYS A 168 -16.41 5.04 9.54
C LYS A 168 -15.81 3.70 9.08
N MET A 169 -15.57 3.52 7.79
CA MET A 169 -14.99 2.31 7.25
C MET A 169 -13.48 2.24 7.51
N SER A 170 -12.99 1.02 7.73
CA SER A 170 -11.56 0.73 7.66
C SER A 170 -11.00 1.09 6.28
N THR A 171 -9.67 1.26 6.18
CA THR A 171 -9.03 1.54 4.90
C THR A 171 -9.23 0.38 3.92
N VAL A 172 -9.19 -0.88 4.41
CA VAL A 172 -9.50 -2.08 3.62
C VAL A 172 -10.91 -2.03 3.05
N GLU A 173 -11.93 -1.79 3.87
CA GLU A 173 -13.33 -1.74 3.43
C GLU A 173 -13.56 -0.61 2.42
N TYR A 174 -13.03 0.58 2.68
CA TYR A 174 -13.11 1.70 1.76
C TYR A 174 -12.47 1.35 0.40
N LYS A 175 -11.21 0.88 0.38
CA LYS A 175 -10.50 0.63 -0.88
C LYS A 175 -11.08 -0.55 -1.65
N SER A 176 -11.50 -1.61 -0.97
CA SER A 176 -12.19 -2.74 -1.60
C SER A 176 -13.55 -2.33 -2.20
N SER A 177 -14.32 -1.46 -1.53
CA SER A 177 -15.56 -0.93 -2.09
C SER A 177 -15.34 -0.15 -3.38
N CYS A 178 -14.27 0.65 -3.46
CA CYS A 178 -13.89 1.39 -4.66
C CYS A 178 -13.47 0.44 -5.80
N ARG A 179 -12.70 -0.63 -5.50
CA ARG A 179 -12.33 -1.63 -6.51
C ARG A 179 -13.54 -2.42 -7.02
N ARG A 180 -14.49 -2.75 -6.15
CA ARG A 180 -15.76 -3.34 -6.56
C ARG A 180 -16.51 -2.43 -7.53
N GLU A 181 -16.61 -1.13 -7.23
CA GLU A 181 -17.25 -0.16 -8.12
C GLU A 181 -16.58 -0.12 -9.51
N ILE A 182 -15.24 -0.22 -9.56
CA ILE A 182 -14.50 -0.30 -10.84
C ILE A 182 -14.86 -1.57 -11.62
N GLU A 183 -14.99 -2.73 -10.97
CA GLU A 183 -15.46 -3.95 -11.64
C GLU A 183 -16.93 -3.83 -12.10
N GLU A 184 -17.79 -3.16 -11.32
CA GLU A 184 -19.18 -2.86 -11.70
C GLU A 184 -19.29 -1.90 -12.89
N MET A 185 -18.30 -1.02 -13.09
CA MET A 185 -18.14 -0.22 -14.32
C MET A 185 -17.70 -1.06 -15.55
N GLY A 186 -17.48 -2.36 -15.37
CA GLY A 186 -17.14 -3.33 -16.41
C GLY A 186 -15.64 -3.44 -16.68
N TYR A 187 -14.78 -2.86 -15.85
CA TYR A 187 -13.33 -3.03 -15.97
C TYR A 187 -12.87 -4.30 -15.28
N LYS A 188 -11.80 -4.92 -15.78
CA LYS A 188 -11.10 -5.97 -15.06
C LYS A 188 -9.81 -5.43 -14.49
N ILE A 189 -9.74 -5.32 -13.17
CA ILE A 189 -8.52 -4.89 -12.47
C ILE A 189 -7.49 -6.01 -12.52
N ILE A 190 -6.55 -5.92 -13.45
CA ILE A 190 -5.49 -6.92 -13.62
C ILE A 190 -4.34 -6.69 -12.63
N ILE A 191 -4.07 -5.43 -12.25
CA ILE A 191 -3.03 -5.06 -11.30
C ILE A 191 -3.62 -4.12 -10.25
N ASN A 192 -3.40 -4.43 -8.98
CA ASN A 192 -3.58 -3.53 -7.85
C ASN A 192 -2.23 -3.32 -7.16
N MET A 193 -1.75 -2.09 -7.08
CA MET A 193 -0.43 -1.75 -6.55
C MET A 193 -0.56 -0.72 -5.42
N GLY A 194 0.11 -1.01 -4.31
CA GLY A 194 0.10 -0.19 -3.11
C GLY A 194 1.24 -0.56 -2.17
N ASP A 195 1.53 0.30 -1.22
CA ASP A 195 2.60 0.15 -0.25
C ASP A 195 2.09 -0.41 1.09
N GLN A 196 0.78 -0.52 1.29
CA GLN A 196 0.16 -1.11 2.48
C GLN A 196 -0.65 -2.35 2.11
N TRP A 197 -0.79 -3.28 3.05
CA TRP A 197 -1.70 -4.40 2.87
C TRP A 197 -3.16 -3.93 2.80
N SER A 198 -3.49 -2.81 3.46
CA SER A 198 -4.81 -2.20 3.39
C SER A 198 -5.19 -1.69 1.99
N ASP A 199 -4.22 -1.52 1.08
CA ASP A 199 -4.47 -1.21 -0.33
C ASP A 199 -4.87 -2.43 -1.15
N LEU A 200 -4.43 -3.61 -0.72
CA LEU A 200 -4.40 -4.82 -1.53
C LEU A 200 -5.44 -5.85 -1.08
N LEU A 201 -5.76 -5.87 0.22
CA LEU A 201 -6.72 -6.80 0.81
C LEU A 201 -8.17 -6.41 0.51
N GLY A 202 -9.07 -7.40 0.57
CA GLY A 202 -10.51 -7.24 0.29
C GLY A 202 -10.94 -7.59 -1.14
N GLY A 203 -10.03 -8.08 -1.99
CA GLY A 203 -10.36 -8.64 -3.31
C GLY A 203 -10.56 -7.62 -4.43
N TYR A 204 -11.26 -8.02 -5.50
CA TYR A 204 -11.57 -7.22 -6.70
C TYR A 204 -10.34 -6.81 -7.54
N SER A 205 -9.33 -7.69 -7.60
CA SER A 205 -8.17 -7.55 -8.50
C SER A 205 -7.56 -8.93 -8.77
N GLU A 206 -7.00 -9.15 -9.95
CA GLU A 206 -6.37 -10.44 -10.30
C GLU A 206 -4.99 -10.63 -9.64
N GLN A 207 -4.16 -9.59 -9.66
CA GLN A 207 -2.83 -9.62 -9.04
C GLN A 207 -2.60 -8.38 -8.19
N ILE A 208 -1.92 -8.60 -7.06
CA ILE A 208 -1.53 -7.55 -6.13
C ILE A 208 0.00 -7.40 -6.13
N PHE A 209 0.47 -6.15 -6.06
CA PHE A 209 1.90 -5.83 -6.03
C PHE A 209 2.16 -4.91 -4.84
N LYS A 210 2.72 -5.50 -3.77
CA LYS A 210 3.06 -4.82 -2.53
C LYS A 210 4.42 -4.16 -2.63
N LEU A 211 4.44 -2.83 -2.60
CA LEU A 211 5.67 -2.06 -2.49
C LEU A 211 6.19 -2.09 -1.04
N PRO A 212 7.50 -1.97 -0.81
CA PRO A 212 8.02 -1.76 0.53
C PRO A 212 7.56 -0.39 1.06
N ASN A 213 7.22 -0.34 2.34
CA ASN A 213 7.14 0.89 3.11
C ASN A 213 7.46 0.55 4.57
N PRO A 214 8.69 0.86 5.03
CA PRO A 214 9.08 0.59 6.41
C PRO A 214 8.81 1.75 7.37
N MET A 215 8.23 2.86 6.89
CA MET A 215 8.15 4.13 7.61
C MET A 215 6.91 4.19 8.51
N TYR A 216 5.79 3.67 8.02
CA TYR A 216 4.53 3.65 8.76
C TYR A 216 3.67 2.44 8.40
N PHE A 217 2.62 2.21 9.19
CA PHE A 217 1.66 1.15 9.00
C PHE A 217 0.24 1.72 8.98
N VAL A 218 -0.55 1.31 7.98
CA VAL A 218 -1.99 1.62 7.90
C VAL A 218 -2.78 0.32 8.04
N PRO A 219 -3.57 0.16 9.12
CA PRO A 219 -4.36 -1.05 9.35
C PRO A 219 -5.47 -1.26 8.32
#